data_AF-A0ABC9X2N6-F1
#
_entry.id   AF-A0ABC9X2N6-F1
#
_cell.length_a   1.000
_cell.length_b   1.000
_cell.length_c   1.000
_cell.angle_alpha   90.00
_cell.angle_beta   90.00
_cell.angle_gamma   90.00
#
_symmetry.space_group_name_H-M   'P 1'
#
loop_
_entity.id
_entity.type
_entity.pdbx_description
1 polymer ?
#
loop_
_entity_poly.entity_id
_entity_poly.type
_entity_poly.pdbx_seq_one_letter_code
_entity_poly.pdbx_strand_id
1 'polypeptide(L)'
;MQEQFRMLVKSFGSVWTRYEETILMANGKTGGYVTNMNWDTKKGHAFPYFLFGVACSEVEIDCLTGAHKNIRTDIIMDACFSINPAIDIGQIEGAFIQGVGLYTLEEVHFSPEGEQLTLGPDTYKIPAICDIPEQFCVYLLPNSCNSIAIYSSKGMGETGFFLGSSVFFAIRDAVAAAQKERGLPLDFTLNSPLTVEWIRMACDDVFTEMIPKDKPGTYKPWAINMD
;
A
#
# COMPACT_ATOMS: atom_id res chain seq x y z
N MET A 1 -55.77 12.46 52.25
CA MET A 1 -55.56 12.16 50.81
C MET A 1 -54.55 13.11 50.14
N GLN A 2 -54.61 14.43 50.37
CA GLN A 2 -53.63 15.39 49.82
C GLN A 2 -52.20 15.25 50.36
N GLU A 3 -52.01 14.85 51.63
CA GLU A 3 -50.65 14.71 52.23
C GLU A 3 -49.85 13.52 51.68
N GLN A 4 -50.49 12.38 51.41
CA GLN A 4 -49.83 11.23 50.78
C GLN A 4 -49.40 11.53 49.33
N PHE A 5 -50.21 12.29 48.58
CA PHE A 5 -49.87 12.73 47.23
C PHE A 5 -48.66 13.69 47.24
N ARG A 6 -48.57 14.57 48.25
CA ARG A 6 -47.44 15.50 48.44
C ARG A 6 -46.12 14.79 48.79
N MET A 7 -46.17 13.69 49.54
CA MET A 7 -44.99 12.86 49.81
C MET A 7 -44.52 12.09 48.58
N LEU A 8 -45.45 11.56 47.77
CA LEU A 8 -45.12 10.83 46.55
C LEU A 8 -44.40 11.74 45.53
N VAL A 9 -44.87 12.97 45.37
CA VAL A 9 -44.28 13.98 44.47
C VAL A 9 -42.89 14.44 44.96
N LYS A 10 -42.69 14.58 46.28
CA LYS A 10 -41.34 14.90 46.84
C LYS A 10 -40.35 13.75 46.67
N SER A 11 -40.80 12.51 46.85
CA SER A 11 -39.98 11.30 46.61
C SER A 11 -39.54 11.20 45.16
N PHE A 12 -40.47 11.37 44.20
CA PHE A 12 -40.16 11.39 42.78
C PHE A 12 -39.23 12.54 42.37
N GLY A 13 -39.42 13.74 42.94
CA GLY A 13 -38.52 14.87 42.72
C GLY A 13 -37.09 14.57 43.17
N SER A 14 -36.91 13.99 44.36
CA SER A 14 -35.58 13.64 44.88
C SER A 14 -34.88 12.52 44.09
N VAL A 15 -35.63 11.59 43.51
CA VAL A 15 -35.11 10.53 42.62
C VAL A 15 -34.67 11.13 41.28
N TRP A 16 -35.41 12.10 40.73
CA TRP A 16 -35.07 12.80 39.50
C TRP A 16 -33.84 13.70 39.65
N THR A 17 -33.74 14.46 40.74
CA THR A 17 -32.55 15.29 41.03
C THR A 17 -31.31 14.41 41.24
N ARG A 18 -31.47 13.23 41.87
CA ARG A 18 -30.38 12.25 42.01
C ARG A 18 -30.02 11.57 40.70
N TYR A 19 -30.95 11.46 39.75
CA TYR A 19 -30.68 10.95 38.39
C TYR A 19 -29.88 11.96 37.56
N GLU A 20 -30.19 13.26 37.66
CA GLU A 20 -29.41 14.34 37.03
C GLU A 20 -28.01 14.50 37.66
N GLU A 21 -27.89 14.34 38.99
CA GLU A 21 -26.60 14.33 39.70
C GLU A 21 -25.73 13.10 39.39
N THR A 22 -26.30 12.04 38.77
CA THR A 22 -25.60 10.79 38.45
C THR A 22 -25.53 10.51 36.94
N ILE A 23 -25.47 11.55 36.10
CA ILE A 23 -25.14 11.37 34.68
C ILE A 23 -23.61 11.26 34.56
N LEU A 24 -23.11 10.03 34.67
CA LEU A 24 -21.70 9.69 34.42
C LEU A 24 -21.38 9.55 32.91
N MET A 25 -22.28 9.99 32.03
CA MET A 25 -22.11 9.91 30.59
C MET A 25 -21.46 11.19 30.06
N ALA A 26 -20.35 11.03 29.33
CA ALA A 26 -19.68 12.09 28.60
C ALA A 26 -19.57 11.71 27.12
N ASN A 27 -19.85 12.65 26.22
CA ASN A 27 -19.71 12.48 24.78
C ASN A 27 -18.49 13.26 24.28
N GLY A 28 -17.61 12.61 23.52
CA GLY A 28 -16.47 13.25 22.87
C GLY A 28 -16.80 13.67 21.44
N LYS A 29 -16.37 14.87 21.03
CA LYS A 29 -16.46 15.37 19.65
C LYS A 29 -15.15 16.04 19.25
N THR A 30 -14.68 15.76 18.04
CA THR A 30 -13.55 16.45 17.39
C THR A 30 -14.08 17.25 16.18
N GLY A 31 -13.55 18.47 15.99
CA GLY A 31 -13.93 19.35 14.88
C GLY A 31 -13.24 19.04 13.55
N GLY A 32 -12.36 18.03 13.52
CA GLY A 32 -11.52 17.71 12.36
C GLY A 32 -10.34 18.68 12.19
N TYR A 33 -9.45 18.36 11.25
CA TYR A 33 -8.35 19.24 10.88
C TYR A 33 -8.82 20.35 9.93
N VAL A 34 -8.26 21.55 10.06
CA VAL A 34 -8.53 22.65 9.13
C VAL A 34 -7.75 22.42 7.84
N THR A 35 -8.45 22.17 6.74
CA THR A 35 -7.86 22.02 5.40
C THR A 35 -8.56 22.93 4.39
N ASN A 36 -7.83 23.40 3.38
CA ASN A 36 -8.39 24.15 2.27
C ASN A 36 -7.65 23.86 0.95
N MET A 37 -8.36 23.91 -0.17
CA MET A 37 -7.75 23.80 -1.49
C MET A 37 -8.61 24.55 -2.49
N ASN A 38 -8.04 25.53 -3.17
CA ASN A 38 -8.68 26.20 -4.29
C ASN A 38 -8.14 25.60 -5.60
N TRP A 39 -8.99 24.88 -6.32
CA TRP A 39 -8.61 24.16 -7.53
C TRP A 39 -8.37 25.07 -8.75
N ASP A 40 -9.01 26.24 -8.83
CA ASP A 40 -8.79 27.20 -9.91
C ASP A 40 -7.38 27.82 -9.82
N THR A 41 -6.97 28.19 -8.61
CA THR A 41 -5.66 28.80 -8.33
C THR A 41 -4.58 27.77 -8.01
N LYS A 42 -4.97 26.50 -7.79
CA LYS A 42 -4.11 25.37 -7.36
C LYS A 42 -3.32 25.68 -6.08
N LYS A 43 -3.92 26.42 -5.15
CA LYS A 43 -3.30 26.84 -3.89
C LYS A 43 -4.18 26.51 -2.70
N GLY A 44 -3.55 26.05 -1.63
CA GLY A 44 -4.19 25.75 -0.35
C GLY A 44 -3.35 24.84 0.52
N HIS A 45 -3.87 24.56 1.72
CA HIS A 45 -3.35 23.61 2.69
C HIS A 45 -4.26 22.38 2.73
N ALA A 46 -4.06 21.46 1.77
CA ALA A 46 -4.91 20.29 1.62
C ALA A 46 -4.66 19.21 2.71
N PHE A 47 -3.42 19.12 3.20
CA PHE A 47 -3.01 18.07 4.14
C PHE A 47 -2.54 18.67 5.48
N PRO A 48 -2.94 18.08 6.63
CA PRO A 48 -2.56 18.59 7.94
C PRO A 48 -1.09 18.30 8.29
N TYR A 49 -0.55 17.17 7.85
CA TYR A 49 0.85 16.77 8.03
C TYR A 49 1.24 15.78 6.93
N PHE A 50 2.55 15.52 6.82
CA PHE A 50 3.10 14.56 5.86
C PHE A 50 3.86 13.45 6.59
N LEU A 51 3.85 12.29 5.95
CA LEU A 51 4.62 11.12 6.34
C LEU A 51 5.82 11.00 5.41
N PHE A 52 6.96 10.66 6.00
CA PHE A 52 8.20 10.48 5.26
C PHE A 52 8.72 9.07 5.53
N GLY A 53 9.29 8.47 4.50
CA GLY A 53 9.82 7.13 4.60
C GLY A 53 10.75 6.84 3.43
N VAL A 54 11.61 5.85 3.62
CA VAL A 54 12.47 5.33 2.56
C VAL A 54 12.51 3.81 2.66
N ALA A 55 12.59 3.16 1.50
CA ALA A 55 12.82 1.73 1.40
C ALA A 55 13.98 1.45 0.45
N CYS A 56 14.79 0.46 0.78
CA CYS A 56 15.83 -0.09 -0.06
C CYS A 56 15.56 -1.58 -0.20
N SER A 57 15.50 -2.08 -1.43
CA SER A 57 15.24 -3.49 -1.72
C SER A 57 16.31 -4.06 -2.63
N GLU A 58 16.63 -5.33 -2.41
CA GLU A 58 17.58 -6.14 -3.17
C GLU A 58 16.88 -7.39 -3.68
N VAL A 59 17.08 -7.71 -4.96
CA VAL A 59 16.46 -8.85 -5.64
C VAL A 59 17.47 -9.61 -6.47
N GLU A 60 17.18 -10.89 -6.70
CA GLU A 60 17.87 -11.73 -7.68
C GLU A 60 16.86 -12.17 -8.73
N ILE A 61 17.20 -12.04 -10.02
CA ILE A 61 16.34 -12.47 -11.13
C ILE A 61 16.97 -13.65 -11.86
N ASP A 62 16.14 -14.60 -12.27
CA ASP A 62 16.52 -15.65 -13.21
C ASP A 62 16.19 -15.19 -14.63
N CYS A 63 17.21 -14.83 -15.41
CA CYS A 63 17.04 -14.32 -16.76
C CYS A 63 16.44 -15.35 -17.75
N LEU A 64 16.49 -16.66 -17.44
CA LEU A 64 15.97 -17.71 -18.33
C LEU A 64 14.48 -17.98 -18.10
N THR A 65 13.98 -17.77 -16.88
CA THR A 65 12.57 -18.03 -16.53
C THR A 65 11.78 -16.75 -16.27
N GLY A 66 12.45 -15.65 -15.92
CA GLY A 66 11.83 -14.41 -15.46
C GLY A 66 11.41 -14.43 -13.99
N ALA A 67 11.59 -15.54 -13.28
CA ALA A 67 11.35 -15.59 -11.84
C ALA A 67 12.31 -14.66 -11.09
N HIS A 68 11.89 -14.15 -9.94
CA HIS A 68 12.75 -13.37 -9.07
C HIS A 68 12.58 -13.76 -7.61
N LYS A 69 13.56 -13.39 -6.81
CA LYS A 69 13.58 -13.59 -5.36
C LYS A 69 13.89 -12.27 -4.66
N ASN A 70 13.09 -11.94 -3.66
CA ASN A 70 13.31 -10.79 -2.80
C ASN A 70 14.32 -11.17 -1.71
N ILE A 71 15.56 -10.68 -1.81
CA ILE A 71 16.64 -11.05 -0.88
C ILE A 71 16.49 -10.28 0.42
N ARG A 72 16.40 -8.95 0.32
CA ARG A 72 16.41 -8.07 1.48
C ARG A 72 15.62 -6.79 1.21
N THR A 73 14.91 -6.32 2.24
CA THR A 73 14.33 -4.99 2.27
C THR A 73 14.59 -4.33 3.62
N ASP A 74 15.08 -3.09 3.58
CA ASP A 74 15.20 -2.20 4.74
C ASP A 74 14.26 -1.00 4.56
N ILE A 75 13.44 -0.72 5.57
CA ILE A 75 12.50 0.40 5.60
C ILE A 75 12.76 1.28 6.81
N ILE A 76 12.80 2.60 6.60
CA ILE A 76 12.78 3.60 7.68
C ILE A 76 11.56 4.49 7.48
N MET A 77 10.70 4.60 8.51
CA MET A 77 9.49 5.41 8.49
C MET A 77 9.48 6.45 9.61
N ASP A 78 9.14 7.70 9.28
CA ASP A 78 8.87 8.74 10.26
C ASP A 78 7.45 8.62 10.83
N ALA A 79 7.33 7.85 11.91
CA ALA A 79 6.10 7.70 12.69
C ALA A 79 5.90 8.75 13.78
N CYS A 80 6.87 9.66 13.98
CA CYS A 80 6.91 10.53 15.15
C CYS A 80 6.73 9.72 16.45
N PHE A 81 5.85 10.16 17.34
CA PHE A 81 5.55 9.45 18.56
C PHE A 81 4.42 8.45 18.30
N SER A 82 4.82 7.25 17.85
CA SER A 82 3.91 6.12 17.65
C SER A 82 3.11 5.82 18.92
N ILE A 83 1.79 5.70 18.79
CA ILE A 83 0.91 5.33 19.91
C ILE A 83 1.10 3.86 20.26
N ASN A 84 1.27 3.01 19.25
CA ASN A 84 1.57 1.60 19.40
C ASN A 84 2.54 1.14 18.30
N PRO A 85 3.84 1.04 18.61
CA PRO A 85 4.85 0.68 17.63
C PRO A 85 4.62 -0.67 16.96
N ALA A 86 4.04 -1.65 17.66
CA ALA A 86 3.78 -2.97 17.09
C ALA A 86 2.69 -2.92 15.99
N ILE A 87 1.66 -2.09 16.19
CA ILE A 87 0.61 -1.89 15.18
C ILE A 87 1.16 -1.10 13.99
N ASP A 88 1.91 -0.03 14.26
CA ASP A 88 2.45 0.80 13.18
C ASP A 88 3.45 0.03 12.32
N ILE A 89 4.31 -0.80 12.93
CA ILE A 89 5.20 -1.69 12.20
C ILE A 89 4.40 -2.68 11.34
N GLY A 90 3.38 -3.35 11.92
CA GLY A 90 2.54 -4.28 11.16
C GLY A 90 1.78 -3.61 9.99
N GLN A 91 1.39 -2.34 10.13
CA GLN A 91 0.82 -1.55 9.04
C GLN A 91 1.85 -1.28 7.94
N ILE A 92 3.08 -0.91 8.30
CA ILE A 92 4.16 -0.66 7.34
C ILE A 92 4.49 -1.95 6.57
N GLU A 93 4.65 -3.07 7.28
CA GLU A 93 4.94 -4.38 6.67
C GLU A 93 3.81 -4.83 5.74
N GLY A 94 2.56 -4.77 6.22
CA GLY A 94 1.39 -5.16 5.43
C GLY A 94 1.21 -4.30 4.19
N ALA A 95 1.30 -2.98 4.33
CA ALA A 95 1.21 -2.06 3.21
C ALA A 95 2.35 -2.26 2.21
N PHE A 96 3.59 -2.46 2.69
CA PHE A 96 4.73 -2.74 1.82
C PHE A 96 4.51 -4.00 0.98
N ILE A 97 4.11 -5.11 1.60
CA ILE A 97 3.86 -6.36 0.86
C ILE A 97 2.69 -6.23 -0.11
N GLN A 98 1.64 -5.50 0.26
CA GLN A 98 0.55 -5.19 -0.69
C GLN A 98 1.05 -4.36 -1.89
N GLY A 99 1.97 -3.43 -1.66
CA GLY A 99 2.66 -2.69 -2.71
C GLY A 99 3.53 -3.59 -3.59
N VAL A 100 4.30 -4.50 -3.01
CA VAL A 100 5.08 -5.51 -3.76
C VAL A 100 4.15 -6.31 -4.67
N GLY A 101 3.02 -6.79 -4.15
CA GLY A 101 1.98 -7.45 -4.92
C GLY A 101 1.53 -6.63 -6.13
N LEU A 102 1.11 -5.38 -5.91
CA LEU A 102 0.70 -4.47 -6.99
C LEU A 102 1.77 -4.33 -8.09
N TYR A 103 3.04 -4.21 -7.71
CA TYR A 103 4.11 -3.88 -8.66
C TYR A 103 4.75 -5.10 -9.32
N THR A 104 4.62 -6.31 -8.78
CA THR A 104 5.38 -7.48 -9.29
C THR A 104 4.57 -8.73 -9.58
N LEU A 105 3.37 -8.89 -9.01
CA LEU A 105 2.68 -10.18 -9.00
C LEU A 105 1.20 -10.08 -9.40
N GLU A 106 0.48 -9.12 -8.85
CA GLU A 106 -0.97 -9.00 -8.96
C GLU A 106 -1.36 -8.45 -10.34
N GLU A 107 -1.79 -9.35 -11.23
CA GLU A 107 -2.23 -9.01 -12.59
C GLU A 107 -3.70 -9.36 -12.81
N VAL A 108 -4.41 -8.47 -13.50
CA VAL A 108 -5.81 -8.65 -13.88
C VAL A 108 -5.91 -8.72 -15.39
N HIS A 109 -6.32 -9.86 -15.92
CA HIS A 109 -6.49 -10.04 -17.36
C HIS A 109 -7.93 -9.79 -17.78
N PHE A 110 -8.10 -9.11 -18.91
CA PHE A 110 -9.39 -8.89 -19.56
C PHE A 110 -9.40 -9.48 -20.96
N SER A 111 -10.54 -10.04 -21.38
CA SER A 111 -10.75 -10.44 -22.76
C SER A 111 -10.88 -9.23 -23.68
N PRO A 112 -10.72 -9.38 -25.00
CA PRO A 112 -11.00 -8.31 -25.97
C PRO A 112 -12.44 -7.79 -25.93
N GLU A 113 -13.37 -8.55 -25.34
CA GLU A 113 -14.76 -8.16 -25.14
C GLU A 113 -15.00 -7.39 -23.84
N GLY A 114 -13.97 -7.22 -23.01
CA GLY A 114 -14.04 -6.53 -21.73
C GLY A 114 -14.48 -7.42 -20.56
N GLU A 115 -14.45 -8.74 -20.71
CA GLU A 115 -14.76 -9.67 -19.62
C GLU A 115 -13.51 -9.90 -18.76
N GLN A 116 -13.64 -9.82 -17.44
CA GLN A 116 -12.55 -10.11 -16.51
C GLN A 116 -12.30 -11.62 -16.46
N LEU A 117 -11.06 -12.03 -16.73
CA LEU A 117 -10.65 -13.44 -16.80
C LEU A 117 -10.12 -13.96 -15.44
N THR A 118 -9.52 -13.08 -14.64
CA THR A 118 -9.00 -13.40 -13.30
C THR A 118 -10.09 -13.21 -12.25
N LEU A 119 -10.76 -14.30 -11.85
CA LEU A 119 -11.99 -14.27 -11.04
C LEU A 119 -11.80 -14.78 -9.60
N GLY A 120 -10.62 -15.27 -9.23
CA GLY A 120 -10.40 -15.87 -7.93
C GLY A 120 -8.92 -16.02 -7.57
N PRO A 121 -8.60 -16.51 -6.35
CA PRO A 121 -7.21 -16.65 -5.88
C PRO A 121 -6.41 -17.73 -6.65
N ASP A 122 -7.10 -18.57 -7.40
CA ASP A 122 -6.50 -19.53 -8.34
C ASP A 122 -5.89 -18.84 -9.56
N THR A 123 -6.42 -17.69 -9.96
CA THR A 123 -6.03 -16.92 -11.15
C THR A 123 -5.40 -15.56 -10.82
N TYR A 124 -5.81 -14.93 -9.72
CA TYR A 124 -5.24 -13.70 -9.17
C TYR A 124 -4.32 -14.02 -8.00
N LYS A 125 -3.01 -13.73 -8.15
CA LYS A 125 -1.99 -14.11 -7.18
C LYS A 125 -1.59 -12.93 -6.33
N ILE A 126 -2.02 -12.95 -5.08
CA ILE A 126 -1.51 -12.07 -4.03
C ILE A 126 -0.17 -12.60 -3.49
N PRO A 127 0.68 -11.75 -2.91
CA PRO A 127 1.91 -12.19 -2.24
C PRO A 127 1.65 -13.26 -1.19
N ALA A 128 2.40 -14.35 -1.29
CA ALA A 128 2.49 -15.42 -0.33
C ALA A 128 3.78 -15.32 0.50
N ILE A 129 4.00 -16.30 1.39
CA ILE A 129 5.18 -16.33 2.28
C ILE A 129 6.48 -16.36 1.48
N CYS A 130 6.51 -17.00 0.31
CA CYS A 130 7.69 -17.07 -0.55
C CYS A 130 8.04 -15.75 -1.24
N ASP A 131 7.12 -14.78 -1.24
CA ASP A 131 7.29 -13.50 -1.92
C ASP A 131 7.77 -12.40 -0.96
N ILE A 132 7.79 -12.67 0.35
CA ILE A 132 8.31 -11.77 1.38
C ILE A 132 9.85 -11.77 1.31
N PRO A 133 10.52 -10.61 1.45
CA PRO A 133 11.98 -10.56 1.53
C PRO A 133 12.53 -11.46 2.64
N GLU A 134 13.57 -12.25 2.36
CA GLU A 134 14.16 -13.15 3.37
C GLU A 134 14.71 -12.39 4.58
N GLN A 135 15.30 -11.22 4.33
CA GLN A 135 15.67 -10.26 5.35
C GLN A 135 14.76 -9.04 5.26
N PHE A 136 13.82 -8.92 6.19
CA PHE A 136 12.88 -7.78 6.22
C PHE A 136 13.05 -6.98 7.51
N CYS A 137 13.55 -5.75 7.39
CA CYS A 137 13.86 -4.87 8.52
C CYS A 137 13.07 -3.56 8.44
N VAL A 138 12.28 -3.25 9.47
CA VAL A 138 11.52 -2.00 9.57
C VAL A 138 11.98 -1.20 10.79
N TYR A 139 12.33 0.06 10.57
CA TYR A 139 12.79 0.99 11.60
C TYR A 139 11.87 2.21 11.66
N LEU A 140 11.57 2.66 12.88
CA LEU A 140 10.87 3.91 13.12
C LEU A 140 11.89 5.01 13.44
N LEU A 141 11.78 6.16 12.77
CA LEU A 141 12.69 7.27 12.97
C LEU A 141 12.57 7.81 14.41
N PRO A 142 13.67 7.91 15.18
CA PRO A 142 13.60 8.39 16.54
C PRO A 142 13.49 9.92 16.60
N ASN A 143 12.92 10.42 17.69
CA ASN A 143 12.94 11.84 18.08
C ASN A 143 12.29 12.83 17.09
N SER A 144 11.27 12.41 16.35
CA SER A 144 10.39 13.32 15.59
C SER A 144 9.08 13.58 16.33
N CYS A 145 8.54 14.80 16.19
CA CYS A 145 7.30 15.21 16.86
C CYS A 145 6.31 15.85 15.87
N ASN A 146 5.02 15.66 16.15
CA ASN A 146 3.93 16.21 15.37
C ASN A 146 2.94 16.96 16.30
N SER A 147 3.05 18.28 16.40
CA SER A 147 2.18 19.05 17.31
C SER A 147 0.70 19.09 16.89
N ILE A 148 0.36 18.58 15.70
CA ILE A 148 -0.98 18.68 15.11
C ILE A 148 -1.86 17.50 15.50
N ALA A 149 -1.30 16.29 15.52
CA ALA A 149 -2.03 15.07 15.79
C ALA A 149 -1.99 14.69 17.28
N ILE A 150 -2.93 13.83 17.69
CA ILE A 150 -3.01 13.34 19.06
C ILE A 150 -1.70 12.66 19.48
N TYR A 151 -1.20 12.98 20.68
CA TYR A 151 0.04 12.45 21.25
C TYR A 151 1.28 12.53 20.34
N SER A 152 1.34 13.48 19.41
CA SER A 152 2.44 13.57 18.44
C SER A 152 2.60 12.37 17.50
N SER A 153 1.52 11.65 17.24
CA SER A 153 1.46 10.52 16.31
C SER A 153 1.32 10.93 14.84
N LYS A 154 1.43 9.95 13.93
CA LYS A 154 1.03 10.07 12.53
C LYS A 154 0.36 8.78 12.08
N GLY A 155 -0.72 8.87 11.28
CA GLY A 155 -1.43 7.67 10.79
C GLY A 155 -0.68 6.96 9.67
N MET A 156 -0.29 5.70 9.85
CA MET A 156 0.66 5.01 8.96
C MET A 156 0.05 4.17 7.82
N GLY A 157 -1.26 3.94 7.85
CA GLY A 157 -1.91 2.83 7.14
C GLY A 157 -1.62 2.70 5.63
N GLU A 158 -1.53 3.80 4.89
CA GLU A 158 -1.34 3.76 3.43
C GLU A 158 0.13 3.90 3.00
N THR A 159 1.01 4.33 3.90
CA THR A 159 2.31 4.89 3.50
C THR A 159 3.34 3.86 3.09
N GLY A 160 3.26 2.65 3.64
CA GLY A 160 4.14 1.55 3.21
C GLY A 160 3.85 1.07 1.79
N PHE A 161 2.67 1.37 1.24
CA PHE A 161 2.22 0.84 -0.05
C PHE A 161 3.13 1.24 -1.21
N PHE A 162 3.40 2.53 -1.36
CA PHE A 162 4.28 3.00 -2.44
C PHE A 162 5.73 2.50 -2.27
N LEU A 163 6.18 2.22 -1.03
CA LEU A 163 7.53 1.73 -0.79
C LEU A 163 7.77 0.35 -1.42
N GLY A 164 6.74 -0.45 -1.68
CA GLY A 164 6.83 -1.69 -2.45
C GLY A 164 7.42 -1.48 -3.86
N SER A 165 7.33 -0.27 -4.43
CA SER A 165 7.95 0.06 -5.73
C SER A 165 9.49 -0.04 -5.72
N SER A 166 10.12 -0.03 -4.54
CA SER A 166 11.56 -0.27 -4.43
C SER A 166 11.96 -1.64 -5.00
N VAL A 167 11.12 -2.68 -4.83
CA VAL A 167 11.32 -4.00 -5.44
C VAL A 167 11.21 -3.93 -6.97
N PHE A 168 10.21 -3.23 -7.49
CA PHE A 168 10.06 -3.00 -8.94
C PHE A 168 11.30 -2.37 -9.55
N PHE A 169 11.84 -1.32 -8.91
CA PHE A 169 13.06 -0.66 -9.41
C PHE A 169 14.31 -1.51 -9.25
N ALA A 170 14.39 -2.34 -8.20
CA ALA A 170 15.48 -3.32 -8.05
C ALA A 170 15.46 -4.38 -9.17
N ILE A 171 14.27 -4.88 -9.55
CA ILE A 171 14.11 -5.80 -10.68
C ILE A 171 14.52 -5.10 -11.99
N ARG A 172 14.06 -3.86 -12.20
CA ARG A 172 14.46 -3.07 -13.38
C ARG A 172 15.97 -2.88 -13.47
N ASP A 173 16.64 -2.62 -12.34
CA ASP A 173 18.11 -2.49 -12.30
C ASP A 173 18.80 -3.81 -12.68
N ALA A 174 18.32 -4.94 -12.17
CA ALA A 174 18.83 -6.26 -12.53
C ALA A 174 18.64 -6.58 -14.03
N VAL A 175 17.48 -6.24 -14.61
CA VAL A 175 17.22 -6.36 -16.06
C VAL A 175 18.15 -5.45 -16.86
N ALA A 176 18.37 -4.21 -16.43
CA ALA A 176 19.29 -3.28 -17.08
C ALA A 176 20.73 -3.82 -17.06
N ALA A 177 21.15 -4.45 -15.97
CA ALA A 177 22.46 -5.09 -15.86
C ALA A 177 22.61 -6.26 -16.86
N ALA A 178 21.59 -7.12 -16.99
CA ALA A 178 21.58 -8.22 -17.95
C ALA A 178 21.62 -7.72 -19.41
N GLN A 179 20.85 -6.69 -19.75
CA GLN A 179 20.89 -6.07 -21.08
C GLN A 179 22.24 -5.43 -21.39
N LYS A 180 22.82 -4.72 -20.41
CA LYS A 180 24.14 -4.09 -20.54
C LYS A 180 25.23 -5.12 -20.84
N GLU A 181 25.22 -6.26 -20.15
CA GLU A 181 26.16 -7.35 -20.38
C GLU A 181 26.06 -7.90 -21.81
N ARG A 182 24.84 -7.97 -22.35
CA ARG A 182 24.55 -8.46 -23.70
C ARG A 182 24.72 -7.40 -24.80
N GLY A 183 25.08 -6.16 -24.44
CA GLY A 183 25.26 -5.06 -25.40
C GLY A 183 23.95 -4.52 -25.98
N LEU A 184 22.83 -4.71 -25.30
CA LEU A 184 21.51 -4.20 -25.70
C LEU A 184 21.33 -2.73 -25.26
N PRO A 185 20.46 -1.95 -25.94
CA PRO A 185 20.16 -0.58 -25.55
C PRO A 185 19.50 -0.51 -24.17
N LEU A 186 19.93 0.45 -23.33
CA LEU A 186 19.37 0.66 -21.99
C LEU A 186 18.13 1.58 -21.97
N ASP A 187 17.63 1.97 -23.14
CA ASP A 187 16.40 2.75 -23.29
C ASP A 187 15.22 1.79 -23.46
N PHE A 188 14.71 1.29 -22.33
CA PHE A 188 13.56 0.39 -22.29
C PHE A 188 12.58 0.82 -21.21
N THR A 189 11.30 0.58 -21.49
CA THR A 189 10.19 0.84 -20.58
C THR A 189 9.68 -0.49 -20.04
N LEU A 190 9.56 -0.58 -18.72
CA LEU A 190 8.86 -1.69 -18.06
C LEU A 190 7.61 -1.13 -17.39
N ASN A 191 6.48 -1.78 -17.62
CA ASN A 191 5.20 -1.42 -17.04
C ASN A 191 4.96 -2.23 -15.75
N SER A 192 4.09 -1.70 -14.91
CA SER A 192 3.59 -2.41 -13.73
C SER A 192 2.30 -3.16 -14.10
N PRO A 193 2.08 -4.39 -13.61
CA PRO A 193 2.97 -5.18 -12.77
C PRO A 193 4.14 -5.81 -13.56
N LEU A 194 5.32 -5.82 -12.97
CA LEU A 194 6.55 -6.38 -13.54
C LEU A 194 6.59 -7.90 -13.29
N THR A 195 5.68 -8.62 -13.92
CA THR A 195 5.51 -10.07 -13.77
C THR A 195 6.65 -10.86 -14.42
N VAL A 196 6.69 -12.17 -14.15
CA VAL A 196 7.72 -13.07 -14.70
C VAL A 196 7.78 -13.04 -16.22
N GLU A 197 6.64 -12.84 -16.90
CA GLU A 197 6.58 -12.68 -18.35
C GLU A 197 7.38 -11.46 -18.80
N TRP A 198 7.12 -10.30 -18.20
CA TRP A 198 7.78 -9.05 -18.54
C TRP A 198 9.29 -9.10 -18.22
N ILE A 199 9.69 -9.69 -17.09
CA ILE A 199 11.11 -9.87 -16.74
C ILE A 199 11.80 -10.73 -17.81
N ARG A 200 11.20 -11.87 -18.16
CA ARG A 200 11.80 -12.80 -19.12
C ARG A 200 11.94 -12.18 -20.51
N MET A 201 10.90 -11.49 -20.98
CA MET A 201 10.89 -10.87 -22.30
C MET A 201 11.81 -9.65 -22.37
N ALA A 202 12.05 -8.96 -21.25
CA ALA A 202 13.02 -7.88 -21.20
C ALA A 202 14.49 -8.38 -21.17
N CYS A 203 14.73 -9.59 -20.67
CA CYS A 203 16.04 -10.25 -20.72
C CYS A 203 16.28 -10.89 -22.09
N ASP A 204 16.34 -10.08 -23.15
CA ASP A 204 16.45 -10.54 -24.53
C ASP A 204 17.70 -11.39 -24.78
N ASP A 205 17.53 -12.55 -25.41
CA ASP A 205 18.59 -13.50 -25.75
C ASP A 205 18.26 -14.29 -27.03
N VAL A 206 19.14 -15.22 -27.37
CA VAL A 206 19.00 -16.09 -28.56
C VAL A 206 17.69 -16.88 -28.58
N PHE A 207 17.10 -17.18 -27.41
CA PHE A 207 15.84 -17.91 -27.36
C PHE A 207 14.68 -16.97 -27.67
N THR A 208 14.70 -15.73 -27.17
CA THR A 208 13.65 -14.75 -27.47
C THR A 208 13.57 -14.43 -28.96
N GLU A 209 14.71 -14.36 -29.66
CA GLU A 209 14.75 -14.15 -31.12
C GLU A 209 14.25 -15.35 -31.93
N MET A 210 14.36 -16.56 -31.38
CA MET A 210 13.99 -17.80 -32.05
C MET A 210 12.47 -18.04 -32.10
N ILE A 211 11.72 -17.37 -31.22
CA ILE A 211 10.27 -17.54 -31.12
C ILE A 211 9.58 -16.88 -32.33
N PRO A 212 8.71 -17.59 -33.06
CA PRO A 212 7.95 -17.00 -34.16
C PRO A 212 7.00 -15.93 -33.64
N LYS A 213 7.01 -14.74 -34.26
CA LYS A 213 6.13 -13.62 -33.92
C LYS A 213 4.93 -13.57 -34.87
N ASP A 214 3.73 -13.54 -34.30
CA ASP A 214 2.50 -13.37 -35.07
C ASP A 214 2.31 -11.92 -35.53
N LYS A 215 1.60 -11.74 -36.65
CA LYS A 215 1.31 -10.41 -37.17
C LYS A 215 0.12 -9.79 -36.41
N PRO A 216 0.22 -8.53 -35.95
CA PRO A 216 -0.91 -7.86 -35.31
C PRO A 216 -2.15 -7.86 -36.21
N GLY A 217 -3.31 -8.17 -35.64
CA GLY A 217 -4.60 -8.20 -36.34
C GLY A 217 -4.91 -9.47 -37.12
N THR A 218 -4.02 -10.47 -37.18
CA THR A 218 -4.32 -11.76 -37.82
C THR A 218 -4.98 -12.77 -36.89
N TYR A 219 -5.02 -12.49 -35.59
CA TYR A 219 -5.63 -13.33 -34.56
C TYR A 219 -6.35 -12.45 -33.54
N LYS A 220 -7.27 -13.07 -32.81
CA LYS A 220 -7.88 -12.47 -31.63
C LYS A 220 -7.10 -12.96 -30.40
N PRO A 221 -6.43 -12.07 -29.64
CA PRO A 221 -5.69 -12.48 -28.46
C PRO A 221 -6.65 -12.97 -27.37
N TRP A 222 -6.13 -13.82 -26.47
CA TRP A 222 -6.90 -14.30 -25.32
C TRP A 222 -7.13 -13.18 -24.30
N ALA A 223 -6.09 -12.40 -23.98
CA ALA A 223 -6.15 -11.23 -23.13
C ALA A 223 -5.62 -9.99 -23.86
N ILE A 224 -6.12 -8.81 -23.46
CA ILE A 224 -5.57 -7.53 -23.89
C ILE A 224 -4.52 -7.05 -22.89
N ASN A 225 -3.42 -6.50 -23.38
CA ASN A 225 -2.48 -5.75 -22.54
C ASN A 225 -3.08 -4.38 -22.28
N MET A 226 -3.27 -4.05 -21.00
CA MET A 226 -3.73 -2.72 -20.58
C MET A 226 -2.51 -1.79 -20.43
N ASP A 227 -1.84 -1.49 -21.55
CA ASP A 227 -0.75 -0.50 -21.62
C ASP A 227 -1.23 0.81 -22.26
#